data_AF-A0A9D1DUP3-F1
#
_entry.id   AF-A0A9D1DUP3-F1
#
_cell.length_a   1.000
_cell.length_b   1.000
_cell.length_c   1.000
_cell.angle_alpha   90.00
_cell.angle_beta   90.00
_cell.angle_gamma   90.00
#
_symmetry.space_group_name_H-M   'P 1'
#
loop_
_entity.id
_entity.type
_entity.pdbx_description
1 polymer ?
#
loop_
_entity_poly.entity_id
_entity_poly.type
_entity_poly.pdbx_seq_one_letter_code
_entity_poly.pdbx_strand_id
1 'polypeptide(L)'
;MSNTDILKVTQYMKYYIDNYSIIENERINLFEELCFDIACVLQEWSGNTYVGIKKEKKKKYIFQNFFICLNDLINYLTKNKISFLESEFLKYIKYNGKLYRYLGTGNPINQKMNIKPIYNDIFVSWSKEERNSYIESKLYGKMTLLYCDTSNKYFGIDLEGFQKFYNKTFKDRFYISRGNEREVVFPTIKETIYDIKYL
;
A
#
# COMPACT_ATOMS: atom_id res chain seq x y z
N MET A 1 -11.17 8.69 -8.52
CA MET A 1 -10.04 9.45 -9.12
C MET A 1 -9.71 8.86 -10.48
N SER A 2 -9.38 9.66 -11.51
CA SER A 2 -9.09 9.10 -12.84
C SER A 2 -7.66 8.53 -12.92
N ASN A 3 -7.42 7.67 -13.91
CA ASN A 3 -6.07 7.16 -14.23
C ASN A 3 -5.05 8.29 -14.47
N THR A 4 -5.49 9.39 -15.07
CA THR A 4 -4.65 10.57 -15.34
C THR A 4 -4.28 11.29 -14.05
N ASP A 5 -5.20 11.38 -13.10
CA ASP A 5 -4.94 12.05 -11.81
C ASP A 5 -3.90 11.28 -11.00
N ILE A 6 -4.00 9.94 -10.94
CA ILE A 6 -3.00 9.11 -10.23
C ILE A 6 -1.59 9.31 -10.83
N LEU A 7 -1.49 9.44 -12.16
CA LEU A 7 -0.22 9.72 -12.83
C LEU A 7 0.33 11.10 -12.48
N LYS A 8 -0.53 12.13 -12.37
CA LYS A 8 -0.12 13.46 -11.93
C LYS A 8 0.40 13.44 -10.49
N VAL A 9 -0.29 12.76 -9.58
CA VAL A 9 0.18 12.59 -8.19
C VAL A 9 1.54 11.88 -8.15
N THR A 10 1.70 10.85 -8.99
CA THR A 10 2.99 10.14 -9.12
C THR A 10 4.11 11.07 -9.61
N GLN A 11 3.83 11.96 -10.57
CA GLN A 11 4.78 12.96 -11.04
C GLN A 11 5.07 14.01 -9.97
N TYR A 12 4.07 14.42 -9.20
CA TYR A 12 4.24 15.39 -8.13
C TYR A 12 5.12 14.85 -6.99
N MET A 13 4.96 13.57 -6.61
CA MET A 13 5.89 12.91 -5.68
C MET A 13 7.33 12.95 -6.18
N LYS A 14 7.57 12.67 -7.47
CA LYS A 14 8.91 12.76 -8.06
C LYS A 14 9.47 14.17 -8.02
N TYR A 15 8.67 15.15 -8.42
CA TYR A 15 9.05 16.57 -8.36
C TYR A 15 9.45 16.97 -6.93
N TYR A 16 8.66 16.58 -5.93
CA TYR A 16 8.94 16.87 -4.53
C TYR A 16 10.28 16.26 -4.08
N ILE A 17 10.55 15.01 -4.44
CA ILE A 17 11.84 14.33 -4.15
C ILE A 17 13.00 15.04 -4.85
N ASP A 18 12.89 15.28 -6.16
CA ASP A 18 13.98 15.79 -6.99
C ASP A 18 14.34 17.24 -6.63
N ASN A 19 13.38 18.02 -6.14
CA ASN A 19 13.54 19.43 -5.81
C ASN A 19 13.57 19.70 -4.31
N TYR A 20 13.62 18.66 -3.47
CA TYR A 20 13.44 18.74 -2.01
C TYR A 20 14.32 19.82 -1.33
N SER A 21 15.57 19.95 -1.76
CA SER A 21 16.52 20.95 -1.22
C SER A 21 16.27 22.38 -1.73
N ILE A 22 15.65 22.51 -2.90
CA ILE A 22 15.40 23.81 -3.56
C ILE A 22 14.10 24.42 -3.02
N ILE A 23 13.09 23.60 -2.78
CA ILE A 23 11.76 24.03 -2.32
C ILE A 23 11.69 24.31 -0.81
N GLU A 24 12.81 24.54 -0.13
CA GLU A 24 12.86 24.60 1.35
C GLU A 24 11.80 25.52 1.97
N ASN A 25 11.59 26.71 1.40
CA ASN A 25 10.63 27.70 1.91
C ASN A 25 9.16 27.31 1.67
N GLU A 26 8.87 26.47 0.67
CA GLU A 26 7.51 26.05 0.28
C GLU A 26 7.23 24.59 0.65
N ARG A 27 8.23 23.87 1.15
CA ARG A 27 8.25 22.42 1.34
C ARG A 27 7.06 21.91 2.12
N ILE A 28 6.70 22.61 3.20
CA ILE A 28 5.58 22.20 4.06
C ILE A 28 4.27 22.27 3.29
N ASN A 29 3.98 23.41 2.65
CA ASN A 29 2.72 23.58 1.89
C ASN A 29 2.62 22.55 0.76
N LEU A 30 3.71 22.34 0.01
CA LEU A 30 3.75 21.32 -1.05
C LEU A 30 3.57 19.90 -0.49
N PHE A 31 4.12 19.61 0.71
CA PHE A 31 3.96 18.32 1.35
C PHE A 31 2.53 18.09 1.87
N GLU A 32 1.85 19.13 2.35
CA GLU A 32 0.45 19.07 2.75
C GLU A 32 -0.45 18.75 1.54
N GLU A 33 -0.25 19.45 0.42
CA GLU A 33 -0.93 19.16 -0.85
C GLU A 33 -0.66 17.72 -1.31
N LEU A 34 0.61 17.30 -1.24
CA LEU A 34 0.99 15.94 -1.61
C LEU A 34 0.32 14.88 -0.72
N CYS A 35 0.18 15.16 0.58
CA CYS A 35 -0.54 14.26 1.50
C CYS A 35 -2.02 14.13 1.11
N PHE A 36 -2.68 15.22 0.72
CA PHE A 36 -4.07 15.19 0.24
C PHE A 36 -4.19 14.33 -1.02
N ASP A 37 -3.28 14.53 -1.97
CA ASP A 37 -3.25 13.78 -3.22
C ASP A 37 -3.00 12.28 -3.01
N ILE A 38 -2.04 11.93 -2.14
CA ILE A 38 -1.77 10.55 -1.73
C ILE A 38 -3.04 9.95 -1.10
N ALA A 39 -3.73 10.68 -0.21
CA ALA A 39 -4.95 10.21 0.42
C ALA A 39 -6.05 9.87 -0.60
N CYS A 40 -6.22 10.71 -1.62
CA CYS A 40 -7.16 10.47 -2.71
C CYS A 40 -6.82 9.20 -3.52
N VAL A 41 -5.54 8.99 -3.86
CA VAL A 41 -5.11 7.79 -4.60
C VAL A 41 -5.31 6.53 -3.75
N LEU A 42 -4.97 6.58 -2.46
CA LEU A 42 -5.11 5.43 -1.56
C LEU A 42 -6.59 5.07 -1.32
N GLN A 43 -7.48 6.06 -1.25
CA GLN A 43 -8.92 5.82 -1.19
C GLN A 43 -9.45 5.18 -2.48
N GLU A 44 -8.94 5.60 -3.65
CA GLU A 44 -9.26 4.97 -4.94
C GLU A 44 -8.73 3.53 -5.01
N TRP A 45 -7.52 3.27 -4.52
CA TRP A 45 -6.95 1.92 -4.40
C TRP A 45 -7.88 1.00 -3.61
N SER A 46 -8.13 1.32 -2.34
CA SER A 46 -8.89 0.44 -1.44
C SER A 46 -10.32 0.22 -1.91
N GLY A 47 -10.90 1.18 -2.64
CA GLY A 47 -12.23 1.04 -3.23
C GLY A 47 -12.33 0.22 -4.49
N ASN A 48 -11.21 -0.09 -5.14
CA ASN A 48 -11.22 -0.68 -6.47
C ASN A 48 -10.33 -1.93 -6.59
N THR A 49 -9.64 -2.36 -5.53
CA THR A 49 -8.77 -3.53 -5.56
C THR A 49 -9.27 -4.68 -4.66
N TYR A 50 -10.42 -5.25 -5.02
CA TYR A 50 -11.05 -6.37 -4.28
C TYR A 50 -10.23 -7.66 -4.30
N VAL A 51 -10.06 -8.33 -3.17
CA VAL A 51 -9.37 -9.63 -3.09
C VAL A 51 -10.02 -10.66 -4.05
N GLY A 52 -9.22 -11.53 -4.67
CA GLY A 52 -9.70 -12.59 -5.57
C GLY A 52 -10.11 -12.18 -6.99
N ILE A 53 -10.19 -10.88 -7.31
CA ILE A 53 -10.56 -10.38 -8.65
C ILE A 53 -9.30 -10.07 -9.48
N LYS A 54 -9.28 -10.40 -10.77
CA LYS A 54 -8.18 -9.99 -11.67
C LYS A 54 -8.36 -8.52 -12.09
N LYS A 55 -7.27 -7.75 -12.07
CA LYS A 55 -7.29 -6.32 -12.40
C LYS A 55 -6.92 -6.11 -13.85
N GLU A 56 -7.50 -5.08 -14.46
CA GLU A 56 -7.10 -4.63 -15.78
C GLU A 56 -5.61 -4.24 -15.81
N LYS A 57 -4.93 -4.59 -16.89
CA LYS A 57 -3.47 -4.40 -17.05
C LYS A 57 -3.07 -2.93 -16.87
N LYS A 58 -3.84 -1.99 -17.42
CA LYS A 58 -3.59 -0.54 -17.32
C LYS A 58 -3.72 -0.03 -15.88
N LYS A 59 -4.81 -0.36 -15.19
CA LYS A 59 -5.03 0.03 -13.78
C LYS A 59 -3.95 -0.54 -12.86
N LYS A 60 -3.56 -1.80 -13.09
CA LYS A 60 -2.42 -2.43 -12.39
C LYS A 60 -1.14 -1.61 -12.58
N TYR A 61 -0.76 -1.31 -13.82
CA TYR A 61 0.47 -0.55 -14.11
C TYR A 61 0.51 0.82 -13.42
N ILE A 62 -0.60 1.56 -13.47
CA ILE A 62 -0.70 2.90 -12.87
C ILE A 62 -0.48 2.84 -11.35
N PHE A 63 -1.17 1.92 -10.65
CA PHE A 63 -0.97 1.78 -9.21
C PHE A 63 0.41 1.27 -8.84
N GLN A 64 1.01 0.38 -9.64
CA GLN A 64 2.38 -0.04 -9.38
C GLN A 64 3.34 1.15 -9.42
N ASN A 65 3.24 2.01 -10.43
CA ASN A 65 4.07 3.21 -10.51
C ASN A 65 3.86 4.15 -9.33
N PHE A 66 2.61 4.33 -8.90
CA PHE A 66 2.29 5.12 -7.71
C PHE A 66 2.96 4.55 -6.46
N PHE A 67 2.79 3.26 -6.16
CA PHE A 67 3.36 2.65 -4.95
C PHE A 67 4.88 2.56 -4.96
N ILE A 68 5.50 2.34 -6.13
CA ILE A 68 6.96 2.44 -6.28
C ILE A 68 7.42 3.85 -5.88
N CYS A 69 6.80 4.88 -6.45
CA CYS A 69 7.17 6.27 -6.16
C CYS A 69 6.88 6.68 -4.71
N LEU A 70 5.79 6.18 -4.11
CA LEU A 70 5.48 6.41 -2.70
C LEU A 70 6.52 5.72 -1.79
N ASN A 71 6.93 4.51 -2.12
CA ASN A 71 8.03 3.83 -1.44
C ASN A 71 9.35 4.59 -1.58
N ASP A 72 9.63 5.19 -2.74
CA ASP A 72 10.81 6.03 -2.96
C ASP A 72 10.76 7.31 -2.12
N LEU A 73 9.59 7.97 -2.03
CA LEU A 73 9.38 9.13 -1.15
C LEU A 73 9.66 8.76 0.32
N ILE A 74 9.09 7.66 0.82
CA ILE A 74 9.29 7.21 2.21
C ILE A 74 10.78 6.90 2.47
N ASN A 75 11.45 6.24 1.52
CA ASN A 75 12.88 5.96 1.62
C ASN A 75 13.72 7.25 1.60
N TYR A 76 13.37 8.20 0.74
CA TYR A 76 14.05 9.49 0.65
C TYR A 76 13.93 10.24 1.97
N LEU A 77 12.72 10.41 2.50
CA LEU A 77 12.49 11.09 3.78
C LEU A 77 13.19 10.38 4.94
N THR A 78 13.25 9.04 4.94
CA THR A 78 13.97 8.27 5.98
C THR A 78 15.47 8.60 6.02
N LYS A 79 16.08 9.00 4.91
CA LYS A 79 17.53 9.21 4.77
C LYS A 79 17.97 10.68 4.85
N ASN A 80 17.02 11.61 4.84
CA ASN A 80 17.31 13.04 4.75
C ASN A 80 16.90 13.78 6.02
N LYS A 81 17.37 15.02 6.16
CA LYS A 81 16.88 15.92 7.21
C LYS A 81 15.48 16.38 6.85
N ILE A 82 14.52 15.99 7.66
CA ILE A 82 13.09 16.20 7.41
C ILE A 82 12.44 17.20 8.37
N SER A 83 11.28 17.71 7.95
CA SER A 83 10.44 18.53 8.82
C SER A 83 9.71 17.69 9.87
N PHE A 84 9.12 18.36 10.87
CA PHE A 84 8.28 17.69 11.88
C PHE A 84 7.09 16.97 11.24
N LEU A 85 6.43 17.60 10.26
CA LEU A 85 5.27 17.03 9.56
C LEU A 85 5.65 15.74 8.80
N GLU A 86 6.76 15.78 8.06
CA GLU A 86 7.29 14.61 7.35
C GLU A 86 7.70 13.49 8.32
N SER A 87 8.26 13.84 9.48
CA SER A 87 8.60 12.87 10.52
C SER A 87 7.35 12.19 11.10
N GLU A 88 6.28 12.95 11.37
CA GLU A 88 5.00 12.36 11.80
C GLU A 88 4.41 11.49 10.68
N PHE A 89 4.45 11.92 9.42
CA PHE A 89 4.04 11.07 8.29
C PHE A 89 4.77 9.71 8.28
N LEU A 90 6.10 9.71 8.39
CA LEU A 90 6.91 8.49 8.38
C LEU A 90 6.57 7.53 9.51
N LYS A 91 6.33 8.05 10.71
CA LYS A 91 5.97 7.26 11.90
C LYS A 91 4.68 6.47 11.69
N TYR A 92 3.75 6.99 10.90
CA TYR A 92 2.44 6.38 10.70
C TYR A 92 2.36 5.55 9.42
N ILE A 93 3.03 5.95 8.33
CA ILE A 93 2.89 5.24 7.04
C ILE A 93 3.75 3.98 6.96
N LYS A 94 4.79 3.83 7.78
CA LYS A 94 5.67 2.65 7.73
C LYS A 94 5.15 1.54 8.64
N TYR A 95 5.07 0.33 8.09
CA TYR A 95 4.82 -0.89 8.86
C TYR A 95 6.02 -1.84 8.80
N ASN A 96 6.55 -2.20 9.96
CA ASN A 96 7.58 -3.21 10.12
C ASN A 96 7.01 -4.34 10.98
N GLY A 97 6.87 -5.54 10.41
CA GLY A 97 6.24 -6.64 11.12
C GLY A 97 5.85 -7.80 10.22
N LYS A 98 5.07 -8.70 10.80
CA LYS A 98 4.50 -9.85 10.11
C LYS A 98 3.31 -9.43 9.27
N LEU A 99 3.27 -9.94 8.05
CA LEU A 99 2.23 -9.71 7.06
C LEU A 99 1.70 -11.04 6.52
N TYR A 100 0.42 -11.07 6.21
CA TYR A 100 -0.28 -12.25 5.76
C TYR A 100 -1.09 -11.95 4.51
N ARG A 101 -1.07 -12.86 3.54
CA ARG A 101 -1.79 -12.66 2.28
C ARG A 101 -2.47 -13.93 1.83
N TYR A 102 -3.77 -13.81 1.61
CA TYR A 102 -4.60 -14.84 1.00
C TYR A 102 -4.55 -14.73 -0.52
N LEU A 103 -4.23 -15.83 -1.18
CA LEU A 103 -4.42 -16.03 -2.60
C LEU A 103 -5.60 -16.99 -2.79
N GLY A 104 -6.56 -16.59 -3.60
CA GLY A 104 -7.74 -17.38 -3.92
C GLY A 104 -8.51 -16.76 -5.08
N THR A 105 -9.64 -17.38 -5.42
CA THR A 105 -10.55 -16.88 -6.46
C THR A 105 -11.74 -16.16 -5.84
N GLY A 106 -12.12 -15.01 -6.38
CA GLY A 106 -13.41 -14.38 -6.09
C GLY A 106 -14.56 -14.98 -6.91
N ASN A 107 -14.28 -15.96 -7.77
CA ASN A 107 -15.26 -16.64 -8.62
C ASN A 107 -15.50 -18.08 -8.12
N PRO A 108 -16.75 -18.45 -7.78
CA PRO A 108 -17.12 -19.77 -7.28
C PRO A 108 -16.99 -20.91 -8.31
N ILE A 109 -16.70 -20.65 -9.57
CA ILE A 109 -16.52 -21.71 -10.58
C ILE A 109 -15.08 -22.26 -10.57
N ASN A 110 -14.09 -21.45 -10.18
CA ASN A 110 -12.66 -21.76 -10.30
C ASN A 110 -12.01 -22.26 -8.99
N GLN A 111 -12.70 -23.14 -8.24
CA GLN A 111 -12.35 -23.49 -6.86
C GLN A 111 -11.28 -24.58 -6.66
N LYS A 112 -10.85 -25.25 -7.74
CA LYS A 112 -10.27 -26.60 -7.62
C LYS A 112 -8.78 -26.65 -7.24
N MET A 113 -8.03 -25.55 -7.37
CA MET A 113 -6.57 -25.56 -7.18
C MET A 113 -6.09 -24.37 -6.34
N ASN A 114 -5.13 -24.65 -5.46
CA ASN A 114 -4.40 -23.62 -4.73
C ASN A 114 -3.59 -22.75 -5.72
N ILE A 115 -3.59 -21.44 -5.50
CA ILE A 115 -2.83 -20.48 -6.31
C ILE A 115 -1.42 -20.36 -5.76
N LYS A 116 -0.41 -20.75 -6.54
CA LYS A 116 0.99 -20.57 -6.15
C LYS A 116 1.37 -19.09 -6.15
N PRO A 117 2.19 -18.62 -5.19
CA PRO A 117 2.72 -17.26 -5.21
C PRO A 117 3.60 -17.02 -6.44
N ILE A 118 3.61 -15.77 -6.90
CA ILE A 118 4.52 -15.28 -7.93
C ILE A 118 5.37 -14.19 -7.27
N TYR A 119 6.67 -14.41 -7.20
CA TYR A 119 7.64 -13.45 -6.67
C TYR A 119 8.11 -12.55 -7.82
N ASN A 120 7.53 -11.36 -7.92
CA ASN A 120 7.76 -10.44 -9.03
C ASN A 120 7.83 -8.97 -8.57
N ASP A 121 8.04 -8.75 -7.27
CA ASP A 121 8.20 -7.44 -6.65
C ASP A 121 7.03 -6.47 -6.89
N ILE A 122 5.87 -7.01 -7.27
CA ILE A 122 4.65 -6.23 -7.47
C ILE A 122 4.04 -5.92 -6.12
N PHE A 123 3.78 -4.64 -5.89
CA PHE A 123 3.07 -4.11 -4.73
C PHE A 123 1.65 -4.66 -4.70
N VAL A 124 1.31 -5.34 -3.62
CA VAL A 124 0.00 -5.93 -3.40
C VAL A 124 -0.45 -5.71 -1.97
N SER A 125 -1.74 -5.93 -1.73
CA SER A 125 -2.35 -5.83 -0.40
C SER A 125 -1.96 -7.02 0.49
N TRP A 126 -1.53 -6.74 1.71
CA TRP A 126 -1.30 -7.70 2.79
C TRP A 126 -2.14 -7.30 4.01
N SER A 127 -2.43 -8.25 4.88
CA SER A 127 -3.05 -8.00 6.17
C SER A 127 -2.00 -8.08 7.28
N LYS A 128 -2.18 -7.26 8.33
CA LYS A 128 -1.44 -7.41 9.60
C LYS A 128 -1.94 -8.61 10.43
N GLU A 129 -3.09 -9.18 10.10
CA GLU A 129 -3.74 -10.26 10.85
C GLU A 129 -3.63 -11.59 10.10
N GLU A 130 -3.16 -12.64 10.79
CA GLU A 130 -3.00 -13.98 10.21
C GLU A 130 -4.33 -14.55 9.74
N ARG A 131 -5.33 -14.52 10.62
CA ARG A 131 -6.69 -14.98 10.35
C ARG A 131 -7.57 -13.78 10.14
N ASN A 132 -8.20 -13.71 8.98
CA ASN A 132 -9.02 -12.57 8.62
C ASN A 132 -10.29 -13.07 7.94
N SER A 133 -11.32 -13.32 8.73
CA SER A 133 -12.61 -13.84 8.26
C SER A 133 -13.26 -12.92 7.21
N TYR A 134 -12.96 -11.63 7.25
CA TYR A 134 -13.44 -10.69 6.24
C TYR A 134 -12.79 -10.91 4.87
N ILE A 135 -11.50 -11.26 4.81
CA ILE A 135 -10.82 -11.63 3.56
C ILE A 135 -11.25 -13.04 3.11
N GLU A 136 -11.28 -14.00 4.04
CA GLU A 136 -11.67 -15.38 3.77
C GLU A 136 -13.08 -15.46 3.17
N SER A 137 -14.04 -14.70 3.70
CA SER A 137 -15.43 -14.68 3.18
C SER A 137 -15.58 -14.12 1.76
N LYS A 138 -14.55 -13.46 1.21
CA LYS A 138 -14.53 -12.96 -0.18
C LYS A 138 -13.91 -13.95 -1.16
N LEU A 139 -13.33 -15.04 -0.67
CA LEU A 139 -12.64 -16.04 -1.47
C LEU A 139 -13.43 -17.34 -1.48
N TYR A 140 -13.40 -18.05 -2.60
CA TYR A 140 -14.09 -19.32 -2.79
C TYR A 140 -13.09 -20.45 -3.02
N GLY A 141 -13.40 -21.63 -2.47
CA GLY A 141 -12.64 -22.85 -2.69
C GLY A 141 -11.29 -22.88 -1.98
N LYS A 142 -10.31 -23.57 -2.59
CA LYS A 142 -8.96 -23.70 -2.04
C LYS A 142 -8.22 -22.36 -1.99
N MET A 143 -7.52 -22.10 -0.90
CA MET A 143 -6.78 -20.86 -0.67
C MET A 143 -5.29 -21.13 -0.44
N THR A 144 -4.45 -20.13 -0.65
CA THR A 144 -3.03 -20.17 -0.25
C THR A 144 -2.74 -18.99 0.63
N LEU A 145 -2.30 -19.27 1.86
CA LEU A 145 -1.90 -18.25 2.82
C LEU A 145 -0.39 -18.09 2.79
N LEU A 146 0.06 -16.89 2.47
CA LEU A 146 1.47 -16.49 2.49
C LEU A 146 1.79 -15.80 3.80
N TYR A 147 2.93 -16.14 4.38
CA TYR A 147 3.48 -15.53 5.57
C TYR A 147 4.73 -14.73 5.21
N CYS A 148 4.73 -13.44 5.53
CA CYS A 148 5.78 -12.49 5.22
C CYS A 148 6.28 -11.80 6.49
N ASP A 149 7.58 -11.50 6.57
CA ASP A 149 8.17 -10.70 7.64
C ASP A 149 9.00 -9.56 7.05
N THR A 150 8.61 -8.32 7.35
CA THR A 150 9.32 -7.12 6.88
C THR A 150 10.31 -6.57 7.91
N SER A 151 10.29 -7.04 9.16
CA SER A 151 10.95 -6.40 10.31
C SER A 151 12.46 -6.15 10.17
N ASN A 152 13.16 -6.90 9.32
CA ASN A 152 14.62 -6.80 9.22
C ASN A 152 15.11 -5.64 8.34
N LYS A 153 14.63 -5.56 7.09
CA LYS A 153 15.21 -4.69 6.05
C LYS A 153 14.17 -3.87 5.30
N TYR A 154 12.92 -4.28 5.37
CA TYR A 154 11.85 -3.76 4.52
C TYR A 154 10.80 -3.06 5.37
N PHE A 155 9.92 -2.30 4.75
CA PHE A 155 8.70 -1.81 5.38
C PHE A 155 7.55 -1.94 4.38
N GLY A 156 6.35 -2.15 4.90
CA GLY A 156 5.12 -2.00 4.14
C GLY A 156 4.53 -0.60 4.30
N ILE A 157 3.66 -0.22 3.37
CA ILE A 157 2.90 1.04 3.39
C ILE A 157 1.60 0.79 4.16
N ASP A 158 1.51 1.29 5.38
CA ASP A 158 0.38 1.14 6.30
C ASP A 158 -0.77 2.09 5.93
N LEU A 159 -1.85 1.55 5.37
CA LEU A 159 -2.98 2.37 4.96
C LEU A 159 -3.80 2.88 6.16
N GLU A 160 -3.94 2.05 7.20
CA GLU A 160 -4.61 2.43 8.45
C GLU A 160 -3.78 3.48 9.20
N GLY A 161 -2.46 3.29 9.23
CA GLY A 161 -1.50 4.23 9.80
C GLY A 161 -1.55 5.58 9.09
N PHE A 162 -1.43 5.60 7.76
CA PHE A 162 -1.56 6.85 6.99
C PHE A 162 -2.91 7.54 7.20
N GLN A 163 -4.03 6.80 7.21
CA GLN A 163 -5.34 7.37 7.52
C GLN A 163 -5.36 8.05 8.90
N LYS A 164 -4.78 7.42 9.93
CA LYS A 164 -4.69 7.99 11.29
C LYS A 164 -3.87 9.27 11.29
N PHE A 165 -2.72 9.29 10.62
CA PHE A 165 -1.91 10.50 10.46
C PHE A 165 -2.70 11.61 9.78
N TYR A 166 -3.29 11.32 8.62
CA TYR A 166 -3.99 12.32 7.83
C TYR A 166 -5.14 12.95 8.62
N ASN A 167 -6.02 12.10 9.17
CA ASN A 167 -7.19 12.54 9.90
C ASN A 167 -6.82 13.24 11.23
N LYS A 168 -5.66 12.95 11.84
CA LYS A 168 -5.21 13.68 13.02
C LYS A 168 -4.65 15.07 12.68
N THR A 169 -4.03 15.20 11.50
CA THR A 169 -3.22 16.35 11.13
C THR A 169 -4.02 17.40 10.36
N PHE A 170 -4.89 16.96 9.44
CA PHE A 170 -5.62 17.83 8.53
C PHE A 170 -7.11 17.93 8.89
N LYS A 171 -7.76 18.99 8.37
CA LYS A 171 -9.20 19.23 8.60
C LYS A 171 -10.06 18.20 7.86
N ASP A 172 -9.70 17.89 6.63
CA ASP A 172 -10.40 16.90 5.81
C ASP A 172 -10.25 15.49 6.38
N ARG A 173 -11.22 14.63 6.06
CA ARG A 173 -11.25 13.25 6.55
C ARG A 173 -11.31 12.28 5.38
N PHE A 174 -10.37 11.34 5.36
CA PHE A 174 -10.36 10.24 4.42
C PHE A 174 -10.66 8.91 5.12
N TYR A 175 -11.34 8.05 4.38
CA TYR A 175 -11.63 6.66 4.76
C TYR A 175 -10.96 5.76 3.74
N ILE A 176 -9.72 5.38 4.04
CA ILE A 176 -8.82 4.61 3.17
C ILE A 176 -8.88 3.14 3.56
N SER A 177 -8.65 2.81 4.83
CA SER A 177 -8.74 1.44 5.32
C SER A 177 -10.20 1.00 5.33
N ARG A 178 -10.52 -0.09 4.61
CA ARG A 178 -11.89 -0.61 4.50
C ARG A 178 -12.08 -1.88 5.31
N GLY A 179 -13.15 -1.92 6.10
CA GLY A 179 -13.50 -3.07 6.94
C GLY A 179 -12.38 -3.45 7.90
N ASN A 180 -12.18 -4.76 8.06
CA ASN A 180 -11.18 -5.33 8.97
C ASN A 180 -9.95 -5.88 8.23
N GLU A 181 -9.64 -5.40 7.01
CA GLU A 181 -8.52 -5.95 6.22
C GLU A 181 -7.15 -5.67 6.85
N ARG A 182 -7.03 -4.63 7.68
CA ARG A 182 -5.76 -4.19 8.30
C ARG A 182 -4.66 -4.05 7.25
N GLU A 183 -4.98 -3.34 6.19
CA GLU A 183 -4.23 -3.36 4.94
C GLU A 183 -2.85 -2.70 5.05
N VAL A 184 -1.85 -3.41 4.53
CA VAL A 184 -0.49 -2.93 4.29
C VAL A 184 -0.13 -3.26 2.86
N VAL A 185 0.32 -2.27 2.08
CA VAL A 185 0.76 -2.50 0.71
C VAL A 185 2.26 -2.79 0.69
N PHE A 186 2.64 -3.95 0.15
CA PHE A 186 4.03 -4.42 0.13
C PHE A 186 4.31 -5.30 -1.11
N PRO A 187 5.49 -5.18 -1.75
CA PRO A 187 5.88 -6.04 -2.86
C PRO A 187 5.99 -7.52 -2.47
N THR A 188 5.69 -8.42 -3.41
CA THR A 188 5.85 -9.86 -3.19
C THR A 188 7.30 -10.28 -3.47
N ILE A 189 8.17 -10.10 -2.46
CA ILE A 189 9.60 -10.41 -2.52
C ILE A 189 9.85 -11.82 -1.94
N LYS A 190 10.60 -12.67 -2.64
CA LYS A 190 10.81 -14.07 -2.23
C LYS A 190 11.47 -14.22 -0.85
N GLU A 191 12.49 -13.42 -0.56
CA GLU A 191 13.28 -13.54 0.68
C GLU A 191 12.55 -13.11 1.95
N THR A 192 11.42 -12.39 1.81
CA THR A 192 10.61 -11.97 2.96
C THR A 192 9.53 -13.01 3.32
N ILE A 193 9.34 -14.04 2.49
CA ILE A 193 8.33 -15.08 2.68
C ILE A 193 8.94 -16.25 3.45
N TYR A 194 8.42 -16.53 4.64
CA TYR A 194 8.94 -17.58 5.52
C TYR A 194 8.07 -18.83 5.62
N ASP A 195 6.78 -18.74 5.24
CA ASP A 195 5.87 -19.90 5.23
C ASP A 195 4.76 -19.74 4.17
N ILE A 196 4.26 -20.87 3.68
CA ILE A 196 3.16 -20.97 2.72
C ILE A 196 2.26 -22.13 3.15
N LYS A 197 0.99 -21.82 3.44
CA LYS A 197 -0.02 -22.83 3.76
C LYS A 197 -1.05 -22.97 2.66
N TYR A 198 -1.37 -24.21 2.33
CA TYR A 198 -2.45 -24.56 1.42
C TYR A 198 -3.69 -24.94 2.25
N LEU A 199 -4.73 -24.12 2.13
CA LEU A 199 -6.01 -24.26 2.83
C LEU A 199 -7.07 -24.84 1.88
#